data_AF-A0A715WUJ3-F1
#
_entry.id   AF-A0A715WUJ3-F1
#
_cell.length_a   1.000
_cell.length_b   1.000
_cell.length_c   1.000
_cell.angle_alpha   90.00
_cell.angle_beta   90.00
_cell.angle_gamma   90.00
#
_symmetry.space_group_name_H-M   'P 1'
#
loop_
_entity.id
_entity.type
_entity.pdbx_description
1 polymer ?
#
loop_
_entity_poly.entity_id
_entity_poly.type
_entity_poly.pdbx_seq_one_letter_code
_entity_poly.pdbx_strand_id
1 'polypeptide(L)'
;MKIFIDDGSTNIKLAWLEDGDVKTLISPNSFKPEWSFSLLDDAAPANYEIDGEKFSFDPLSADAVVTTETRYQYSDVNVVAIQHALQQTGLKAQPVDVIVTLPISEYLDANNQKNKQNI
;
A
#
# COMPACT_ATOMS: atom_id res chain seq x y z
N MET A 1 -17.07 3.34 2.17
CA MET A 1 -16.44 2.68 3.34
C MET A 1 -15.23 3.50 3.76
N LYS A 2 -14.99 3.74 5.06
CA LYS A 2 -13.82 4.51 5.53
C LYS A 2 -12.75 3.57 6.08
N ILE A 3 -11.52 3.70 5.59
CA ILE A 3 -10.40 2.83 5.97
C ILE A 3 -9.21 3.71 6.38
N PHE A 4 -8.62 3.39 7.53
CA PHE A 4 -7.39 4.02 8.02
C PHE A 4 -6.22 3.15 7.60
N ILE A 5 -5.21 3.76 6.99
CA ILE A 5 -4.09 3.06 6.38
C ILE A 5 -2.80 3.70 6.89
N ASP A 6 -2.02 2.94 7.66
CA ASP A 6 -0.61 3.23 7.91
C ASP A 6 0.19 2.54 6.80
N ASP A 7 0.52 3.32 5.79
CA ASP A 7 1.18 2.94 4.55
C ASP A 7 2.70 3.07 4.63
N GLY A 8 3.28 2.57 5.73
CA GLY A 8 4.72 2.47 5.89
C GLY A 8 5.38 1.59 4.82
N SER A 9 6.63 1.93 4.47
CA SER A 9 7.44 1.26 3.44
C SER A 9 7.75 -0.22 3.69
N THR A 10 7.63 -0.71 4.93
CA THR A 10 7.84 -2.13 5.25
C THR A 10 6.53 -2.90 5.17
N ASN A 11 5.46 -2.36 5.74
CA ASN A 11 4.15 -2.99 5.82
C ASN A 11 3.07 -1.92 5.78
N ILE A 12 2.00 -2.23 5.04
CA ILE A 12 0.73 -1.52 5.04
C ILE A 12 -0.15 -2.12 6.13
N LYS A 13 -0.65 -1.29 7.05
CA LYS A 13 -1.58 -1.70 8.11
C LYS A 13 -2.90 -0.99 7.90
N LEU A 14 -3.98 -1.75 7.83
CA LEU A 14 -5.32 -1.25 7.62
C LEU A 14 -6.12 -1.41 8.91
N ALA A 15 -6.99 -0.44 9.18
CA ALA A 15 -8.04 -0.56 10.18
C ALA A 15 -9.35 0.02 9.63
N TRP A 16 -10.46 -0.69 9.81
CA TRP A 16 -11.80 -0.21 9.46
C TRP A 16 -12.85 -0.72 10.43
N LEU A 17 -14.03 -0.10 10.40
CA LEU A 17 -15.17 -0.53 11.19
C LEU A 17 -16.09 -1.37 10.31
N GLU A 18 -16.46 -2.55 10.78
CA GLU A 18 -17.42 -3.44 10.12
C GLU A 18 -18.31 -4.07 11.19
N ASP A 19 -19.63 -3.92 11.04
CA ASP A 19 -20.64 -4.41 11.99
C ASP A 19 -20.42 -3.99 13.46
N GLY A 20 -19.78 -2.83 13.67
CA GLY A 20 -19.47 -2.29 15.00
C GLY A 20 -18.13 -2.76 15.57
N ASP A 21 -17.45 -3.70 14.91
CA ASP A 21 -16.13 -4.19 15.30
C ASP A 21 -15.02 -3.52 14.49
N VAL A 22 -13.89 -3.26 15.16
CA VAL A 22 -12.67 -2.82 14.48
C VAL A 22 -11.99 -4.04 13.87
N LYS A 23 -11.87 -4.05 12.55
CA LYS A 23 -11.09 -5.03 11.79
C LYS A 23 -9.72 -4.44 11.46
N THR A 24 -8.71 -5.30 11.39
CA THR A 24 -7.34 -4.91 11.06
C THR A 24 -6.71 -5.88 10.08
N LEU A 25 -5.82 -5.40 9.22
CA LEU A 25 -5.04 -6.22 8.30
C LEU A 25 -3.63 -5.68 8.18
N ILE A 26 -2.63 -6.56 8.05
CA ILE A 26 -1.24 -6.20 7.76
C ILE A 26 -0.83 -6.87 6.45
N SER A 27 -0.30 -6.09 5.52
CA SER A 27 0.20 -6.57 4.23
C SER A 27 1.65 -6.09 4.05
N PRO A 28 2.60 -6.98 3.69
CA PRO A 28 3.97 -6.56 3.45
C PRO A 28 4.10 -5.77 2.16
N ASN A 29 5.02 -4.81 2.13
CA ASN A 29 5.34 -4.06 0.92
C ASN A 29 6.46 -4.77 0.15
N SER A 30 6.06 -5.74 -0.68
CA SER A 30 6.99 -6.62 -1.39
C SER A 30 6.59 -6.76 -2.86
N PHE A 31 7.05 -5.80 -3.67
CA PHE A 31 6.66 -5.67 -5.08
C PHE A 31 7.88 -5.65 -6.00
N LYS A 32 7.74 -6.27 -7.17
CA LYS A 32 8.71 -6.24 -8.26
C LYS A 32 8.19 -5.40 -9.43
N PRO A 33 9.06 -4.70 -10.19
CA PRO A 33 8.67 -3.87 -11.33
C PRO A 33 8.44 -4.70 -12.61
N GLU A 34 7.75 -5.84 -12.48
CA GLU A 34 7.41 -6.73 -13.58
C GLU A 34 6.20 -7.58 -13.20
N TRP A 35 5.49 -8.13 -14.19
CA TRP A 35 4.46 -9.13 -13.89
C TRP A 35 5.09 -10.49 -13.59
N SER A 36 4.51 -11.18 -12.62
CA SER A 36 4.83 -12.56 -12.36
C SER A 36 3.97 -13.50 -13.20
N PHE A 37 4.53 -14.66 -13.51
CA PHE A 37 3.84 -15.74 -14.19
C PHE A 37 3.84 -16.96 -13.28
N SER A 38 2.68 -17.61 -13.12
CA SER A 38 2.58 -18.90 -12.45
C SER A 38 2.29 -19.98 -13.50
N LEU A 39 3.09 -21.05 -13.48
CA LEU A 39 2.88 -22.26 -14.29
C LEU A 39 1.85 -23.21 -13.65
N LEU A 40 1.52 -23.02 -12.37
CA LEU A 40 0.64 -23.87 -11.59
C LEU A 40 -0.68 -23.13 -11.34
N ASP A 41 -1.80 -23.80 -11.58
CA ASP A 41 -3.17 -23.24 -11.52
C ASP A 41 -3.64 -22.88 -10.09
N ASP A 42 -2.85 -23.16 -9.06
CA ASP A 42 -3.31 -23.08 -7.67
C ASP A 42 -3.46 -21.64 -7.15
N ALA A 43 -2.87 -20.64 -7.81
CA ALA A 43 -3.23 -19.23 -7.64
C ALA A 43 -2.68 -18.36 -8.79
N ALA A 44 -3.53 -17.50 -9.35
CA ALA A 44 -3.06 -16.46 -10.27
C ALA A 44 -2.16 -15.46 -9.51
N PRO A 45 -1.02 -15.05 -10.09
CA PRO A 45 -0.16 -14.04 -9.47
C PRO A 45 -0.90 -12.70 -9.34
N ALA A 46 -0.66 -11.99 -8.24
CA ALA A 46 -1.20 -10.65 -8.04
C ALA A 46 -0.39 -9.64 -8.87
N ASN A 47 -0.82 -9.46 -10.11
CA ASN A 47 -0.24 -8.55 -11.09
C ASN A 47 -1.05 -7.25 -11.18
N TYR A 48 -0.35 -6.13 -11.26
CA TYR A 48 -0.90 -4.77 -11.31
C TYR A 48 -0.27 -3.99 -12.46
N GLU A 49 -1.01 -3.03 -13.00
CA GLU A 49 -0.51 -2.09 -14.01
C GLU A 49 -1.04 -0.69 -13.70
N ILE A 50 -0.14 0.29 -13.74
CA ILE A 50 -0.45 1.71 -13.58
C ILE A 50 0.34 2.47 -14.64
N ASP A 51 -0.36 3.25 -15.48
CA ASP A 51 0.23 4.04 -16.57
C ASP A 51 1.21 3.28 -17.49
N GLY A 52 0.99 1.97 -17.68
CA GLY A 52 1.82 1.09 -18.50
C GLY A 52 3.03 0.46 -17.78
N GLU A 53 3.30 0.86 -16.54
CA GLU A 53 4.27 0.20 -15.67
C GLU A 53 3.65 -1.01 -14.98
N LYS A 54 4.43 -2.09 -14.88
CA LYS A 54 3.95 -3.39 -14.40
C LYS A 54 4.54 -3.69 -13.04
N PHE A 55 3.69 -4.22 -12.16
CA PHE A 55 4.07 -4.62 -10.82
C PHE A 55 3.51 -5.99 -10.48
N SER A 56 4.22 -6.75 -9.64
CA SER A 56 3.67 -7.96 -9.04
C SER A 56 4.05 -8.07 -7.58
N PHE A 57 3.14 -8.63 -6.79
CA PHE A 57 3.42 -8.97 -5.40
C PHE A 57 4.25 -10.26 -5.33
N ASP A 58 5.36 -10.23 -4.59
CA ASP A 58 6.16 -11.41 -4.29
C ASP A 58 6.31 -11.60 -2.77
N PRO A 59 5.62 -12.57 -2.15
CA PRO A 59 5.72 -12.81 -0.71
C PRO A 59 7.10 -13.33 -0.28
N LEU A 60 7.93 -13.80 -1.21
CA LEU A 60 9.26 -14.35 -0.95
C LEU A 60 10.39 -13.36 -1.23
N SER A 61 10.09 -12.19 -1.80
CA SER A 61 11.10 -11.17 -2.08
C SER A 61 11.61 -10.60 -0.77
N ALA A 62 12.87 -10.94 -0.43
CA ALA A 62 13.59 -10.38 0.71
C ALA A 62 14.06 -8.93 0.44
N ASP A 63 13.96 -8.47 -0.81
CA ASP A 63 14.20 -7.09 -1.18
C ASP A 63 12.99 -6.25 -0.77
N ALA A 64 12.80 -6.08 0.54
CA ALA A 64 12.06 -4.94 1.05
C ALA A 64 12.68 -3.72 0.36
N VAL A 65 11.85 -3.00 -0.40
CA VAL A 65 12.30 -1.90 -1.25
C VAL A 65 13.28 -1.05 -0.46
N VAL A 66 14.58 -1.07 -0.84
CA VAL A 66 15.61 -0.20 -0.25
C VAL A 66 15.43 1.20 -0.84
N THR A 67 14.22 1.73 -0.72
CA THR A 67 13.90 3.10 -1.05
C THR A 67 14.45 3.96 0.06
N THR A 68 15.07 5.07 -0.30
CA THR A 68 15.07 6.25 0.56
C THR A 68 13.64 6.49 1.03
N GLU A 69 13.37 6.18 2.30
CA GLU A 69 12.04 5.98 2.92
C GLU A 69 10.97 7.01 2.52
N THR A 70 11.39 8.24 2.27
CA THR A 70 10.51 9.35 1.91
C THR A 70 9.91 9.23 0.51
N ARG A 71 10.69 8.81 -0.49
CA ARG A 71 10.23 8.75 -1.90
C ARG A 71 9.15 7.71 -2.12
N TYR A 72 9.17 6.65 -1.31
CA TYR A 72 8.19 5.58 -1.37
C TYR A 72 6.76 6.13 -1.22
N GLN A 73 6.54 7.09 -0.32
CA GLN A 73 5.22 7.67 -0.02
C GLN A 73 4.53 8.33 -1.22
N TYR A 74 5.30 8.73 -2.25
CA TYR A 74 4.80 9.38 -3.46
C TYR A 74 5.01 8.52 -4.72
N SER A 75 5.31 7.22 -4.54
CA SER A 75 5.61 6.31 -5.64
C SER A 75 4.40 5.47 -6.05
N ASP A 76 4.38 5.03 -7.29
CA ASP A 76 3.37 4.10 -7.80
C ASP A 76 3.37 2.75 -7.04
N VAL A 77 4.53 2.35 -6.51
CA VAL A 77 4.64 1.16 -5.66
C VAL A 77 3.80 1.30 -4.39
N ASN A 78 3.75 2.48 -3.75
CA ASN A 78 2.88 2.71 -2.60
C ASN A 78 1.41 2.58 -2.98
N VAL A 79 0.99 3.15 -4.11
CA VAL A 79 -0.39 3.05 -4.61
C VAL A 79 -0.77 1.58 -4.85
N VAL A 80 0.10 0.82 -5.50
CA VAL A 80 -0.09 -0.62 -5.73
C VAL A 80 -0.13 -1.39 -4.42
N ALA A 81 0.74 -1.08 -3.45
CA ALA A 81 0.77 -1.74 -2.15
C ALA A 81 -0.53 -1.51 -1.35
N ILE A 82 -1.05 -0.27 -1.35
CA ILE A 82 -2.34 0.05 -0.74
C ILE A 82 -3.46 -0.74 -1.42
N GLN A 83 -3.49 -0.75 -2.76
CA GLN A 83 -4.51 -1.46 -3.52
C GLN A 83 -4.46 -2.97 -3.27
N HIS A 84 -3.27 -3.56 -3.22
CA HIS A 84 -3.08 -4.97 -2.87
C HIS A 84 -3.61 -5.26 -1.48
N ALA A 85 -3.24 -4.45 -0.47
CA ALA A 85 -3.69 -4.62 0.89
C ALA A 85 -5.23 -4.49 1.04
N LEU A 86 -5.85 -3.57 0.30
CA LEU A 86 -7.32 -3.43 0.21
C LEU A 86 -7.97 -4.70 -0.34
N GLN A 87 -7.39 -5.31 -1.38
CA GLN A 87 -7.91 -6.56 -1.95
C GLN A 87 -7.81 -7.75 -0.98
N GLN A 88 -6.87 -7.74 -0.03
CA GLN A 88 -6.75 -8.77 1.00
C GLN A 88 -7.77 -8.62 2.14
N THR A 89 -8.51 -7.50 2.23
CA THR A 89 -9.48 -7.27 3.32
C THR A 89 -10.68 -8.20 3.29
N GLY A 90 -10.96 -8.84 2.15
CA GLY A 90 -12.20 -9.59 1.92
C GLY A 90 -13.43 -8.71 1.68
N LEU A 91 -13.28 -7.38 1.74
CA LEU A 91 -14.35 -6.45 1.39
C LEU A 91 -14.71 -6.59 -0.08
N LYS A 92 -16.01 -6.56 -0.39
CA LYS A 92 -16.46 -6.44 -1.77
C LYS A 92 -15.91 -5.14 -2.37
N ALA A 93 -15.34 -5.24 -3.58
CA ALA A 93 -14.83 -4.09 -4.33
C ALA A 93 -15.89 -2.97 -4.40
N GLN A 94 -15.50 -1.80 -3.93
CA GLN A 94 -16.36 -0.62 -3.80
C GLN A 94 -15.50 0.64 -3.67
N PRO A 95 -16.06 1.84 -3.90
CA PRO A 95 -15.40 3.09 -3.53
C PRO A 95 -15.12 3.15 -2.03
N VAL A 96 -13.90 3.57 -1.68
CA VAL A 96 -13.44 3.73 -0.29
C VAL A 96 -12.90 5.14 -0.08
N ASP A 97 -13.16 5.69 1.11
CA ASP A 97 -12.49 6.89 1.60
C ASP A 97 -11.32 6.43 2.46
N VAL A 98 -10.10 6.77 2.05
CA VAL A 98 -8.89 6.38 2.77
C VAL A 98 -8.33 7.54 3.58
N ILE A 99 -7.75 7.22 4.73
CA ILE A 99 -6.92 8.13 5.51
C ILE A 99 -5.55 7.48 5.59
N VAL A 100 -4.57 8.07 4.90
CA VAL A 100 -3.19 7.59 4.84
C VAL A 100 -2.29 8.35 5.81
N THR A 101 -1.03 7.93 5.92
CA THR A 101 -0.02 8.56 6.77
C THR A 101 1.09 9.21 5.95
N LEU A 102 1.81 10.14 6.58
CA LEU A 102 3.09 10.63 6.08
C LEU A 102 4.11 10.57 7.22
N PRO A 103 5.40 10.30 6.94
CA PRO A 103 6.47 10.50 7.91
C PRO A 103 6.40 11.90 8.52
N ILE A 104 6.81 12.06 9.77
CA ILE A 104 6.71 13.36 10.48
C ILE A 104 7.42 14.47 9.70
N SER A 105 8.59 14.18 9.13
CA SER A 105 9.37 15.14 8.33
C SER A 105 8.71 15.51 7.00
N GLU A 106 7.74 14.71 6.53
CA GLU A 106 6.97 14.99 5.32
C GLU A 106 5.66 15.72 5.63
N TYR A 107 5.03 15.38 6.76
CA TYR A 107 3.80 16.02 7.21
C TYR A 107 4.06 17.43 7.76
N LEU A 108 5.21 17.65 8.41
CA LEU A 108 5.59 18.92 9.01
C LEU A 108 6.74 19.60 8.26
N ASP A 109 6.66 20.92 8.12
CA ASP A 109 7.75 21.75 7.60
C ASP A 109 8.83 22.02 8.68
N ALA A 110 9.88 22.76 8.30
CA ALA A 110 10.99 23.12 9.20
C ALA A 110 10.56 23.94 10.44
N ASN A 111 9.35 24.48 10.46
CA ASN A 111 8.78 25.24 11.57
C ASN A 111 7.71 24.42 12.34
N ASN A 112 7.65 23.11 12.14
CA ASN A 112 6.65 22.21 12.71
C ASN A 112 5.20 22.57 12.34
N GLN A 113 4.98 23.23 11.20
CA GLN A 113 3.66 23.50 10.65
C GLN A 113 3.31 22.45 9.59
N LYS A 114 2.01 22.24 9.31
CA LYS A 114 1.58 21.29 8.27
C LYS A 114 2.12 21.70 6.90
N ASN A 115 2.85 20.81 6.24
CA ASN A 115 3.37 21.05 4.90
C ASN A 115 2.27 20.85 3.85
N LYS A 116 1.65 21.95 3.39
CA LYS A 116 0.56 21.95 2.39
C LYS A 116 1.00 21.58 0.96
N GLN A 117 2.30 21.46 0.70
CA GLN A 117 2.77 20.98 -0.61
C GLN A 117 2.73 19.46 -0.68
N ASN A 118 2.87 18.79 0.47
CA ASN A 118 2.85 17.34 0.59
C ASN A 118 1.47 16.77 0.94
N ILE A 119 0.50 17.63 1.32
CA ILE A 119 -0.84 17.28 1.83
C ILE A 119 -1.93 17.86 0.92
#